data_AF-J9AW85-F1
#
_entry.id   AF-J9AW85-F1
#
_cell.length_a   1.000
_cell.length_b   1.000
_cell.length_c   1.000
_cell.angle_alpha   90.00
_cell.angle_beta   90.00
_cell.angle_gamma   90.00
#
_symmetry.space_group_name_H-M   'P 1'
#
loop_
_entity.id
_entity.type
_entity.pdbx_description
1 polymer ?
#
loop_
_entity_poly.entity_id
_entity_poly.type
_entity_poly.pdbx_seq_one_letter_code
_entity_poly.pdbx_strand_id
1 'polypeptide(L)' 'VNELAQSQLCPFVTSAEKGCIDGGGWWRKGCQYKGVLTATNRAQGTYPGLNWSGKRLSAVQMLIRPRGYIPPPKKPS' A
#
# COMPACT_ATOMS: atom_id res chain seq x y z
N VAL A 1 -7.86 -2.82 12.85
CA VAL A 1 -6.51 -3.46 12.86
C VAL A 1 -5.57 -2.55 12.10
N ASN A 2 -4.40 -2.20 12.66
CA ASN A 2 -3.40 -1.40 11.95
C ASN A 2 -2.58 -2.31 11.03
N GLU A 3 -2.99 -2.44 9.77
CA GLU A 3 -2.33 -3.31 8.78
C GLU A 3 -0.90 -2.84 8.42
N LEU A 4 -0.56 -1.58 8.74
CA LEU A 4 0.77 -0.99 8.51
C LEU A 4 1.72 -1.07 9.69
N ALA A 5 1.29 -1.64 10.83
CA ALA A 5 2.14 -1.68 12.02
C ALA A 5 3.49 -2.37 11.76
N GLN A 6 3.49 -3.41 10.93
CA GLN A 6 4.70 -4.14 10.55
C GLN A 6 5.57 -3.43 9.49
N SER A 7 5.11 -2.30 8.96
CA SER A 7 5.82 -1.48 7.98
C SER A 7 6.55 -0.30 8.61
N GLN A 8 6.24 0.04 9.88
CA GLN A 8 6.87 1.16 10.57
C GLN A 8 8.38 0.93 10.71
N LEU A 9 9.15 1.95 10.33
CA LEU A 9 10.62 1.98 10.41
C LEU A 9 11.32 0.78 9.75
N CYS A 10 10.63 0.06 8.87
CA CYS A 10 11.22 -1.03 8.11
C CYS A 10 11.93 -0.48 6.87
N PRO A 11 12.99 -1.16 6.37
CA PRO A 11 13.58 -0.81 5.09
C PRO A 11 12.56 -1.02 3.96
N PHE A 12 12.61 -0.14 2.96
CA PHE A 12 11.90 -0.37 1.71
C PHE A 12 12.62 -1.47 0.94
N VAL A 13 11.88 -2.47 0.47
CA VAL A 13 12.42 -3.57 -0.33
C VAL A 13 11.52 -3.84 -1.52
N THR A 14 12.13 -4.28 -2.61
CA THR A 14 11.51 -4.53 -3.90
C THR A 14 11.34 -6.02 -4.18
N SER A 15 10.57 -6.32 -5.22
CA SER A 15 10.46 -7.66 -5.80
C SER A 15 11.80 -8.26 -6.23
N ALA A 16 12.73 -7.42 -6.68
CA ALA A 16 14.07 -7.83 -7.12
C ALA A 16 14.95 -8.32 -5.95
N GLU A 17 14.85 -7.68 -4.79
CA GLU A 17 15.63 -8.04 -3.60
C GLU A 17 15.02 -9.23 -2.85
N LYS A 18 13.69 -9.35 -2.90
CA LYS A 18 12.93 -10.41 -2.23
C LYS A 18 11.68 -10.72 -3.05
N GLY A 19 11.71 -11.85 -3.77
CA GLY A 19 10.68 -12.33 -4.73
C GLY A 19 9.28 -12.66 -4.17
N CYS A 20 8.92 -12.09 -3.04
CA CYS A 20 7.60 -12.19 -2.43
C CYS A 20 6.80 -10.87 -2.50
N ILE A 21 7.19 -9.94 -3.38
CA ILE A 21 6.35 -8.81 -3.82
C ILE A 21 6.19 -8.99 -5.33
N ASP A 22 4.97 -9.14 -5.82
CA ASP A 22 4.74 -9.25 -7.26
C ASP A 22 4.63 -7.85 -7.89
N GLY A 23 5.72 -7.43 -8.54
CA GLY A 23 5.76 -6.22 -9.38
C GLY A 23 5.77 -4.89 -8.62
N GLY A 24 6.30 -4.83 -7.40
CA GLY A 24 6.35 -3.59 -6.61
C GLY A 24 7.41 -3.59 -5.49
N GLY A 25 7.22 -2.72 -4.50
CA GLY A 25 8.11 -2.61 -3.33
C GLY A 25 7.41 -2.06 -2.10
N TRP A 26 7.80 -2.48 -0.90
CA TRP A 26 7.12 -2.08 0.34
C TRP A 26 8.07 -2.03 1.52
N TRP A 27 7.73 -1.19 2.51
CA TRP A 27 8.38 -1.21 3.82
C TRP A 27 7.88 -2.43 4.58
N ARG A 28 8.70 -3.48 4.69
CA ARG A 28 8.26 -4.75 5.27
C ARG A 28 9.34 -5.44 6.09
N LYS A 29 8.87 -6.18 7.10
CA LYS A 29 9.69 -7.11 7.88
C LYS A 29 9.78 -8.52 7.25
N GLY A 30 8.75 -8.98 6.53
CA GLY A 30 8.68 -10.32 5.94
C GLY A 30 7.71 -10.49 4.77
N CYS A 31 7.62 -11.70 4.21
CA CYS A 31 6.86 -12.03 2.99
C CYS A 31 5.35 -12.30 3.19
N GLN A 32 4.84 -12.21 4.41
CA GLN A 32 3.47 -12.64 4.75
C GLN A 32 2.38 -11.66 4.25
N TYR A 33 2.79 -10.47 3.79
CA TYR A 33 1.89 -9.42 3.31
C TYR A 33 1.88 -9.38 1.78
N LYS A 34 0.81 -9.92 1.19
CA LYS A 34 0.51 -9.83 -0.24
C LYS A 34 -0.39 -8.61 -0.50
N GLY A 35 -0.30 -8.02 -1.69
CA GLY A 35 -1.24 -6.98 -2.13
C GLY A 35 -1.03 -5.61 -1.49
N VAL A 36 0.22 -5.31 -1.10
CA VAL A 36 0.67 -3.99 -0.62
C VAL A 36 0.42 -2.91 -1.66
N LEU A 37 0.13 -1.67 -1.24
CA LEU A 37 -0.47 -0.60 -2.08
C LEU A 37 0.32 -0.20 -3.34
N THR A 38 1.56 -0.64 -3.46
CA THR A 38 2.47 -0.42 -4.60
C THR A 38 2.59 -1.62 -5.54
N ALA A 39 2.01 -2.77 -5.19
CA ALA A 39 2.04 -3.97 -6.01
C ALA A 39 1.10 -3.88 -7.21
N THR A 40 1.21 -4.83 -8.14
CA THR A 40 0.33 -4.88 -9.31
C THR A 40 -1.14 -4.95 -8.88
N ASN A 41 -1.98 -4.02 -9.33
CA ASN A 41 -3.43 -4.07 -9.03
C ASN A 41 -4.21 -4.96 -10.01
N ARG A 42 -3.77 -6.22 -10.15
CA ARG A 42 -4.43 -7.22 -10.99
C ARG A 42 -4.54 -8.51 -10.21
N ALA A 43 -5.74 -9.05 -10.08
CA ALA A 43 -5.92 -10.38 -9.51
C ALA A 43 -5.43 -11.44 -10.51
N GLN A 44 -4.62 -12.38 -10.05
CA GLN A 44 -4.09 -13.48 -10.86
C GLN A 44 -3.79 -14.69 -9.97
N GLY A 45 -4.37 -15.85 -10.29
CA GLY A 45 -4.19 -17.08 -9.50
C GLY A 45 -4.57 -16.88 -8.03
N THR A 46 -3.63 -17.12 -7.11
CA THR A 46 -3.83 -16.94 -5.65
C THR A 46 -3.54 -15.51 -5.16
N TYR A 47 -3.15 -14.60 -6.05
CA TYR A 47 -2.91 -13.20 -5.72
C TYR A 47 -4.20 -12.38 -5.92
N PRO A 48 -4.78 -11.80 -4.86
CA PRO A 48 -6.07 -11.12 -4.93
C PRO A 48 -6.01 -9.71 -5.54
N GLY A 49 -4.84 -9.22 -5.94
CA GLY A 49 -4.62 -7.80 -6.25
C GLY A 49 -4.35 -6.97 -5.00
N LEU A 50 -4.46 -5.65 -5.11
CA LEU A 50 -4.32 -4.75 -3.97
C LEU A 50 -5.43 -5.02 -2.95
N ASN A 51 -5.06 -5.15 -1.68
CA ASN A 51 -6.01 -5.42 -0.60
C ASN A 51 -5.75 -4.49 0.59
N TRP A 52 -6.83 -4.02 1.21
CA TRP A 52 -6.81 -3.26 2.44
C TRP A 52 -8.00 -3.63 3.32
N SER A 53 -7.76 -3.93 4.59
CA SER A 53 -8.80 -4.34 5.56
C SER A 53 -9.60 -5.55 5.07
N GLY A 54 -8.91 -6.50 4.43
CA GLY A 54 -9.51 -7.70 3.82
C GLY A 54 -10.30 -7.45 2.52
N LYS A 55 -10.38 -6.20 2.04
CA LYS A 55 -11.12 -5.84 0.82
C LYS A 55 -10.18 -5.52 -0.34
N ARG A 56 -10.51 -6.05 -1.53
CA ARG A 56 -9.81 -5.71 -2.77
C ARG A 56 -10.06 -4.25 -3.17
N LEU A 57 -9.02 -3.53 -3.56
CA LEU A 57 -9.09 -2.15 -4.01
C LEU A 57 -9.15 -2.08 -5.54
N SER A 58 -10.07 -1.27 -6.09
CA SER A 58 -10.12 -0.98 -7.53
C SER A 58 -9.13 0.11 -7.94
N ALA A 59 -8.89 1.07 -7.05
CA ALA A 59 -7.91 2.14 -7.21
C ALA A 59 -7.34 2.51 -5.83
N VAL A 60 -6.13 3.06 -5.81
CA VAL A 60 -5.48 3.55 -4.60
C VAL A 60 -4.79 4.89 -4.90
N GLN A 61 -4.84 5.80 -3.93
CA GLN A 61 -4.04 7.02 -3.94
C GLN A 61 -3.41 7.20 -2.56
N MET A 62 -2.09 7.38 -2.52
CA MET A 62 -1.35 7.67 -1.30
C MET A 62 -0.95 9.15 -1.33
N LEU A 63 -1.36 9.91 -0.33
CA LEU A 63 -1.13 11.35 -0.24
C LEU A 63 -0.46 11.70 1.08
N ILE A 64 0.44 12.67 1.04
CA ILE A 64 1.02 13.29 2.23
C ILE A 64 0.59 14.76 2.28
N ARG A 65 0.44 15.29 3.49
CA ARG A 65 0.23 16.72 3.72
C ARG A 65 0.99 17.18 4.97
N PRO A 66 1.40 18.45 5.03
CA PRO A 66 1.90 19.02 6.27
C PRO A 66 0.88 18.84 7.41
N ARG A 67 1.36 18.58 8.63
CA ARG A 67 0.47 18.44 9.79
C ARG A 67 -0.34 19.72 10.07
N GLY A 68 0.25 20.89 9.81
CA GLY A 68 -0.40 22.19 9.95
C GLY A 68 -1.18 22.66 8.71
N TYR A 69 -1.43 21.79 7.74
CA TYR A 69 -2.18 22.16 6.54
C TYR A 69 -3.65 22.43 6.86
N ILE A 70 -4.11 23.65 6.54
CA ILE A 70 -5.51 24.05 6.62
C ILE A 70 -6.09 24.01 5.20
N PRO A 71 -7.06 23.13 4.90
CA PRO A 71 -7.66 23.07 3.57
C PRO A 71 -8.40 24.37 3.26
N PRO A 72 -8.32 24.87 2.01
CA PRO A 72 -9.09 26.03 1.61
C PRO A 72 -10.60 25.73 1.71
N PRO A 73 -11.43 26.75 2.00
CA PRO A 73 -12.87 26.58 2.00
C PRO A 73 -13.33 26.05 0.64
N LYS A 74 -14.18 25.01 0.65
CA LYS A 74 -14.75 24.45 -0.57
C LYS A 74 -15.55 25.55 -1.27
N LYS A 75 -15.31 25.76 -2.56
CA LYS A 75 -16.19 26.60 -3.36
C LYS A 75 -17.58 25.96 -3.35
N PRO A 76 -18.66 26.76 -3.26
CA PRO A 76 -20.00 26.24 -3.49
C PRO A 76 -20.04 25.66 -4.91
N SER A 77 -20.46 24.40 -5.00
CA SER A 77 -20.69 23.66 -6.23
C SER A 77 -21.93 24.14 -6.96
#